data_AF-A0A518AM82-F1
#
_entry.id   AF-A0A518AM82-F1
#
_cell.length_a   1.000
_cell.length_b   1.000
_cell.length_c   1.000
_cell.angle_alpha   90.00
_cell.angle_beta   90.00
_cell.angle_gamma   90.00
#
_symmetry.space_group_name_H-M   'P 1'
#
loop_
_entity.id
_entity.type
_entity.pdbx_description
1 polymer ?
#
loop_
_entity_poly.entity_id
_entity_poly.type
_entity_poly.pdbx_seq_one_letter_code
_entity_poly.pdbx_strand_id
1 'polypeptide(L)'
;MKPAKPYPGFPLTANGNGQWSKKIHGKVYYFGTWSDWRSALDNFHNQRDYLYLGQTPPTTATTVANILDAFLDDREVARDSGDLTERSYDEYRTICDTIVATLGKARPVEAIHNNDLGRLRSVLGKGKNGQQLAPSSHKRHLTIARMIFKYANQELGCDIRYAVALRSPSARAIRQRRNEVGERLFTADEIRALVKAAKPQLRAALLNN
;
A
#
# COMPACT_ATOMS: atom_id res chain seq x y z
N MET A 1 -24.54 0.01 28.33
CA MET A 1 -25.68 0.95 28.47
C MET A 1 -25.71 1.86 27.24
N LYS A 2 -26.89 2.23 26.71
CA LYS A 2 -26.97 3.11 25.52
C LYS A 2 -26.54 4.53 25.89
N PRO A 3 -25.68 5.20 25.09
CA PRO A 3 -25.26 6.58 25.37
C PRO A 3 -26.41 7.56 25.11
N ALA A 4 -26.38 8.67 25.85
CA ALA A 4 -27.20 9.84 25.53
C ALA A 4 -26.73 10.47 24.21
N LYS A 5 -27.60 11.26 23.58
CA LYS A 5 -27.23 12.04 22.39
C LYS A 5 -26.12 13.06 22.75
N PRO A 6 -25.14 13.29 21.86
CA PRO A 6 -24.04 14.22 22.14
C PRO A 6 -24.49 15.67 22.39
N TYR A 7 -25.55 16.11 21.71
CA TYR A 7 -26.13 17.45 21.88
C TYR A 7 -27.63 17.48 21.52
N PRO A 8 -28.40 18.49 21.99
CA PRO A 8 -29.79 18.69 21.60
C PRO A 8 -29.95 18.84 20.08
N GLY A 9 -30.84 18.06 19.47
CA GLY A 9 -31.04 18.08 18.00
C GLY A 9 -30.13 17.15 17.20
N PHE A 10 -29.28 16.34 17.85
CA PHE A 10 -28.49 15.32 17.15
C PHE A 10 -29.39 14.38 16.32
N PRO A 11 -29.13 14.23 15.00
CA PRO A 11 -30.10 13.63 14.06
C PRO A 11 -30.21 12.11 14.18
N LEU A 12 -29.21 11.45 14.77
CA LEU A 12 -29.12 9.99 14.90
C LEU A 12 -29.58 9.50 16.29
N THR A 13 -29.89 8.21 16.36
CA THR A 13 -30.34 7.51 17.56
C THR A 13 -29.38 6.39 17.92
N ALA A 14 -29.12 6.19 19.22
CA ALA A 14 -28.27 5.10 19.70
C ALA A 14 -28.99 3.74 19.59
N ASN A 15 -28.56 2.88 18.67
CA ASN A 15 -29.14 1.56 18.48
C ASN A 15 -28.43 0.49 19.33
N GLY A 16 -29.17 -0.54 19.77
CA GLY A 16 -28.69 -1.56 20.72
C GLY A 16 -27.45 -2.35 20.30
N ASN A 17 -27.08 -2.30 19.02
CA ASN A 17 -25.89 -2.93 18.47
C ASN A 17 -24.60 -2.09 18.60
N GLY A 18 -24.61 -0.98 19.35
CA GLY A 18 -23.43 -0.16 19.58
C GLY A 18 -23.17 0.92 18.51
N GLN A 19 -24.15 1.19 17.64
CA GLN A 19 -24.02 2.13 16.54
C GLN A 19 -25.06 3.26 16.60
N TRP A 20 -24.72 4.38 15.97
CA TRP A 20 -25.65 5.46 15.66
C TRP A 20 -26.44 5.12 14.38
N SER A 21 -27.76 5.31 14.42
CA SER A 21 -28.65 4.96 13.33
C SER A 21 -29.73 6.01 13.04
N LYS A 22 -30.34 5.92 11.85
CA LYS A 22 -31.53 6.66 11.45
C LYS A 22 -32.49 5.73 10.72
N LYS A 23 -33.79 5.85 11.03
CA LYS A 23 -34.85 5.22 10.23
C LYS A 23 -35.26 6.17 9.09
N ILE A 24 -35.14 5.72 7.85
CA ILE A 24 -35.49 6.46 6.62
C ILE A 24 -36.30 5.51 5.74
N HIS A 25 -37.47 5.94 5.28
CA HIS A 25 -38.39 5.11 4.47
C HIS A 25 -38.63 3.70 5.03
N GLY A 26 -38.87 3.59 6.34
CA GLY A 26 -39.16 2.29 6.98
C GLY A 26 -37.92 1.43 7.27
N LYS A 27 -36.76 1.71 6.68
CA LYS A 27 -35.51 0.97 6.85
C LYS A 27 -34.56 1.68 7.83
N VAL A 28 -33.84 0.91 8.64
CA VAL A 28 -32.83 1.43 9.56
C VAL A 28 -31.47 1.42 8.88
N TYR A 29 -30.81 2.57 8.87
CA TYR A 29 -29.45 2.76 8.37
C TYR A 29 -28.51 3.10 9.51
N TYR A 30 -27.27 2.62 9.44
CA TYR A 30 -26.25 2.77 10.48
C TYR A 30 -25.11 3.61 9.94
N PHE A 31 -24.60 4.53 10.76
CA PHE A 31 -23.64 5.54 10.29
C PHE A 31 -22.30 5.52 11.03
N GLY A 32 -22.17 4.77 12.13
CA GLY A 32 -20.91 4.67 12.87
C GLY A 32 -21.11 4.18 14.30
N THR A 33 -20.01 3.93 15.01
CA THR A 33 -20.04 3.46 16.40
C THR A 33 -20.41 4.58 17.37
N TRP A 34 -20.89 4.22 18.57
CA TRP A 34 -21.17 5.19 19.62
C TRP A 34 -19.97 6.04 20.05
N SER A 35 -18.78 5.43 20.06
CA SER A 35 -17.54 6.05 20.51
C SER A 35 -17.09 7.21 19.62
N ASP A 36 -17.47 7.19 18.33
CA ASP A 36 -17.13 8.24 17.37
C ASP A 36 -18.41 8.82 16.73
N TRP A 37 -19.16 9.56 17.55
CA TRP A 37 -20.39 10.20 17.11
C TRP A 37 -20.19 11.26 16.03
N ARG A 38 -18.98 11.82 15.90
CA ARG A 38 -18.64 12.81 14.86
C ARG A 38 -18.53 12.15 13.50
N SER A 39 -17.75 11.06 13.41
CA SER A 39 -17.68 10.26 12.18
C SER A 39 -19.06 9.72 11.79
N ALA A 40 -19.87 9.31 12.76
CA ALA A 40 -21.24 8.89 12.49
C ALA A 40 -22.12 10.02 11.92
N LEU A 41 -21.97 11.24 12.44
CA LEU A 41 -22.69 12.41 11.93
C LEU A 41 -22.27 12.75 10.50
N ASP A 42 -20.97 12.71 10.20
CA ASP A 42 -20.44 12.98 8.86
C ASP A 42 -20.94 11.93 7.85
N ASN A 43 -20.92 10.64 8.21
CA ASN A 43 -21.47 9.59 7.38
C ASN A 43 -22.97 9.77 7.11
N PHE A 44 -23.74 10.19 8.11
CA PHE A 44 -25.15 10.54 7.91
C PHE A 44 -25.29 11.71 6.95
N HIS A 45 -24.50 12.77 7.13
CA HIS A 45 -24.55 13.95 6.27
C HIS A 45 -24.24 13.63 4.81
N ASN A 46 -23.28 12.75 4.56
CA ASN A 46 -22.85 12.33 3.22
C ASN A 46 -23.87 11.43 2.51
N GLN A 47 -24.64 10.65 3.27
CA GLN A 47 -25.57 9.67 2.71
C GLN A 47 -27.03 10.16 2.71
N ARG A 48 -27.37 11.18 3.51
CA ARG A 48 -28.78 11.54 3.78
C ARG A 48 -29.59 11.81 2.52
N ASP A 49 -29.06 12.57 1.57
CA ASP A 49 -29.83 13.04 0.41
C ASP A 49 -30.20 11.85 -0.49
N TYR A 50 -29.25 10.94 -0.74
CA TYR A 50 -29.51 9.69 -1.44
C TYR A 50 -30.57 8.84 -0.72
N LEU A 51 -30.43 8.66 0.59
CA LEU A 51 -31.36 7.85 1.39
C LEU A 51 -32.78 8.45 1.41
N TYR A 52 -32.91 9.78 1.50
CA TYR A 52 -34.19 10.48 1.44
C TYR A 52 -34.81 10.47 0.04
N LEU A 53 -34.00 10.36 -1.01
CA LEU A 53 -34.46 10.15 -2.39
C LEU A 53 -34.76 8.67 -2.70
N GLY A 54 -34.62 7.76 -1.73
CA GLY A 54 -34.80 6.32 -1.93
C GLY A 54 -33.69 5.67 -2.78
N GLN A 55 -32.58 6.38 -2.98
CA GLN A 55 -31.42 5.90 -3.71
C GLN A 55 -30.43 5.20 -2.76
N THR A 56 -29.68 4.24 -3.30
CA THR A 56 -28.53 3.67 -2.58
C THR A 56 -27.41 4.70 -2.59
N PRO A 57 -26.88 5.13 -1.42
CA PRO A 57 -25.74 6.03 -1.37
C PRO A 57 -24.54 5.37 -2.05
N PRO A 58 -23.67 6.13 -2.72
CA PRO A 58 -22.42 5.58 -3.23
C PRO A 58 -21.66 4.91 -2.09
N THR A 59 -21.20 3.68 -2.33
CA THR A 59 -20.52 2.85 -1.34
C THR A 59 -19.34 3.61 -0.75
N THR A 60 -19.20 3.57 0.58
CA THR A 60 -18.08 4.09 1.38
C THR A 60 -16.78 4.03 0.57
N ALA A 61 -16.21 5.19 0.25
CA ALA A 61 -15.14 5.35 -0.74
C ALA A 61 -14.07 4.24 -0.64
N THR A 62 -13.72 3.64 -1.78
CA THR A 62 -12.64 2.64 -1.85
C THR A 62 -11.42 3.17 -1.11
N THR A 63 -10.96 2.43 -0.10
CA THR A 63 -9.84 2.85 0.75
C THR A 63 -8.53 2.27 0.23
N VAL A 64 -7.41 2.81 0.74
CA VAL A 64 -6.08 2.24 0.53
C VAL A 64 -6.05 0.76 0.91
N ALA A 65 -6.70 0.36 2.00
CA ALA A 65 -6.83 -1.05 2.38
C ALA A 65 -7.43 -1.89 1.26
N ASN A 66 -8.57 -1.45 0.72
CA ASN A 66 -9.32 -2.23 -0.26
C ASN A 66 -8.52 -2.50 -1.52
N ILE A 67 -7.78 -1.50 -2.02
CA ILE A 67 -6.97 -1.68 -3.24
C ILE A 67 -5.74 -2.56 -3.00
N LEU A 68 -5.16 -2.54 -1.80
CA LEU A 68 -3.98 -3.33 -1.48
C LEU A 68 -4.35 -4.78 -1.21
N ASP A 69 -5.42 -5.02 -0.45
CA ASP A 69 -5.94 -6.35 -0.17
C ASP A 69 -6.34 -7.04 -1.48
N ALA A 70 -7.13 -6.38 -2.34
CA ALA A 70 -7.51 -6.92 -3.66
C ALA A 70 -6.30 -7.24 -4.56
N PHE A 71 -5.27 -6.38 -4.57
CA PHE A 71 -4.05 -6.67 -5.32
C PHE A 71 -3.28 -7.87 -4.75
N LEU A 72 -3.19 -8.00 -3.43
CA LEU A 72 -2.49 -9.12 -2.80
C LEU A 72 -3.23 -10.44 -2.99
N ASP A 73 -4.56 -10.43 -2.95
CA ASP A 73 -5.38 -11.62 -3.23
C ASP A 73 -5.15 -12.13 -4.67
N ASP A 74 -5.11 -11.23 -5.66
CA ASP A 74 -4.77 -11.58 -7.07
C ASP A 74 -3.36 -12.17 -7.19
N ARG A 75 -2.39 -11.60 -6.45
CA ARG A 75 -1.00 -12.09 -6.47
C ARG A 75 -0.81 -13.38 -5.69
N GLU A 76 -1.63 -13.63 -4.68
CA GLU A 76 -1.65 -14.89 -3.94
C GLU A 76 -2.13 -16.03 -4.84
N VAL A 77 -3.22 -15.81 -5.60
CA VAL A 77 -3.67 -16.79 -6.60
C VAL A 77 -2.59 -17.09 -7.63
N ALA A 78 -1.92 -16.06 -8.15
CA ALA A 78 -0.81 -16.24 -9.10
C ALA A 78 0.41 -16.95 -8.48
N ARG A 79 0.63 -16.80 -7.18
CA ARG A 79 1.69 -17.52 -6.46
C ARG A 79 1.34 -18.99 -6.33
N ASP A 80 0.11 -19.26 -5.91
CA ASP A 80 -0.37 -20.62 -5.67
C ASP A 80 -0.50 -21.41 -6.98
N SER A 81 -0.72 -20.74 -8.12
CA SER A 81 -0.66 -21.34 -9.46
C SER A 81 0.77 -21.59 -9.97
N GLY A 82 1.80 -21.02 -9.34
CA GLY A 82 3.20 -21.09 -9.77
C GLY A 82 3.62 -20.01 -10.78
N ASP A 83 2.71 -19.12 -11.17
CA ASP A 83 3.01 -17.99 -12.07
C ASP A 83 3.83 -16.88 -11.37
N LEU A 84 3.83 -16.88 -10.04
CA LEU A 84 4.58 -15.95 -9.20
C LEU A 84 5.39 -16.71 -8.14
N THR A 85 6.66 -16.33 -7.98
CA THR A 85 7.49 -16.89 -6.90
C THR A 85 7.11 -16.30 -5.54
N GLU A 86 7.27 -17.08 -4.46
CA GLU A 86 7.09 -16.59 -3.07
C GLU A 86 7.88 -15.31 -2.80
N ARG A 87 9.13 -15.25 -3.28
CA ARG A 87 9.99 -14.09 -3.11
C ARG A 87 9.41 -12.82 -3.76
N SER A 88 8.78 -12.95 -4.92
CA SER A 88 8.13 -11.81 -5.58
C SER A 88 6.88 -11.38 -4.83
N TYR A 89 6.12 -12.33 -4.29
CA TYR A 89 4.95 -12.07 -3.46
C TYR A 89 5.31 -11.35 -2.15
N ASP A 90 6.37 -11.78 -1.46
CA ASP A 90 6.90 -11.11 -0.27
C ASP A 90 7.36 -9.66 -0.56
N GLU A 91 7.95 -9.44 -1.73
CA GLU A 91 8.34 -8.10 -2.17
C GLU A 91 7.10 -7.21 -2.35
N TYR A 92 6.01 -7.74 -2.93
CA TYR A 92 4.75 -7.03 -3.03
C TYR A 92 4.15 -6.67 -1.67
N ARG A 93 4.11 -7.63 -0.73
CA ARG A 93 3.64 -7.39 0.65
C ARG A 93 4.42 -6.27 1.33
N THR A 94 5.75 -6.29 1.21
CA THR A 94 6.63 -5.26 1.78
C THR A 94 6.30 -3.86 1.23
N ILE A 95 5.98 -3.75 -0.06
CA ILE A 95 5.60 -2.48 -0.67
C ILE A 95 4.19 -2.06 -0.25
N CYS A 96 3.24 -3.00 -0.13
CA CYS A 96 1.91 -2.73 0.42
C CYS A 96 1.99 -2.17 1.86
N ASP A 97 2.80 -2.78 2.72
CA ASP A 97 3.03 -2.30 4.09
C ASP A 97 3.62 -0.88 4.11
N THR A 98 4.55 -0.60 3.20
CA THR A 98 5.14 0.75 3.05
C THR A 98 4.08 1.78 2.62
N ILE A 99 3.17 1.40 1.72
CA ILE A 99 2.04 2.23 1.29
C ILE A 99 1.10 2.50 2.47
N VAL A 100 0.73 1.46 3.23
CA VAL A 100 -0.12 1.60 4.43
C VAL A 100 0.52 2.52 5.46
N ALA A 101 1.80 2.33 5.76
CA ALA A 101 2.54 3.16 6.72
C ALA A 101 2.62 4.63 6.28
N THR A 102 2.66 4.89 4.97
CA THR A 102 2.82 6.25 4.45
C THR A 102 1.50 6.98 4.21
N LEU A 103 0.48 6.30 3.69
CA LEU A 103 -0.79 6.89 3.28
C LEU A 103 -1.92 6.67 4.29
N GLY A 104 -1.83 5.61 5.10
CA GLY A 104 -2.85 5.19 6.05
C GLY A 104 -3.87 4.22 5.44
N LYS A 105 -4.15 3.13 6.15
CA LYS A 105 -5.05 2.04 5.71
C LYS A 105 -6.46 2.51 5.36
N ALA A 106 -7.06 3.32 6.23
CA ALA A 106 -8.46 3.75 6.09
C ALA A 106 -8.66 4.97 5.19
N ARG A 107 -7.59 5.51 4.60
CA ARG A 107 -7.68 6.70 3.74
C ARG A 107 -8.47 6.38 2.47
N PRO A 108 -9.47 7.19 2.08
CA PRO A 108 -10.11 7.10 0.77
C PRO A 108 -9.11 7.31 -0.37
N VAL A 109 -9.18 6.49 -1.42
CA VAL A 109 -8.29 6.56 -2.59
C VAL A 109 -8.37 7.93 -3.28
N GLU A 110 -9.58 8.50 -3.38
CA GLU A 110 -9.82 9.84 -3.96
C GLU A 110 -9.14 10.97 -3.19
N ALA A 111 -8.83 10.76 -1.91
CA ALA A 111 -8.14 11.74 -1.06
C ALA A 111 -6.60 11.65 -1.16
N ILE A 112 -6.06 10.81 -2.04
CA ILE A 112 -4.60 10.71 -2.28
C ILE A 112 -4.16 11.84 -3.20
N HIS A 113 -3.31 12.73 -2.68
CA HIS A 113 -2.79 13.87 -3.44
C HIS A 113 -1.32 13.66 -3.86
N ASN A 114 -0.83 14.51 -4.78
CA ASN A 114 0.57 14.46 -5.23
C ASN A 114 1.58 14.59 -4.07
N ASN A 115 1.28 15.36 -3.04
CA ASN A 115 2.15 15.50 -1.87
C ASN A 115 2.30 14.18 -1.10
N ASP A 116 1.23 13.40 -0.98
CA ASP A 116 1.26 12.09 -0.35
C ASP A 116 2.10 11.10 -1.16
N LEU A 117 1.97 11.15 -2.49
CA LEU A 117 2.76 10.33 -3.41
C LEU A 117 4.24 10.74 -3.43
N GLY A 118 4.53 12.04 -3.25
CA GLY A 118 5.89 12.54 -3.06
C GLY A 118 6.53 12.02 -1.77
N ARG A 119 5.77 11.98 -0.67
CA ARG A 119 6.19 11.33 0.58
C ARG A 119 6.46 9.85 0.37
N LEU A 120 5.52 9.14 -0.25
CA LEU A 120 5.65 7.71 -0.57
C LEU A 120 6.91 7.44 -1.40
N ARG A 121 7.17 8.24 -2.45
CA ARG A 121 8.39 8.14 -3.25
C ARG A 121 9.66 8.23 -2.40
N SER A 122 9.70 9.16 -1.45
CA SER A 122 10.84 9.38 -0.55
C SER A 122 11.05 8.17 0.38
N VAL A 123 9.97 7.64 0.96
CA VAL A 123 10.02 6.45 1.83
C VAL A 123 10.46 5.22 1.05
N LEU A 124 9.92 4.99 -0.15
CA LEU A 124 10.31 3.88 -1.03
C LEU A 124 11.78 3.95 -1.48
N GLY A 125 12.42 5.12 -1.37
CA GLY A 125 13.84 5.32 -1.64
C GLY A 125 14.76 4.97 -0.47
N LYS A 126 14.21 4.56 0.68
CA LYS A 126 14.98 4.23 1.88
C LYS A 126 14.96 2.73 2.17
N GLY A 127 16.07 2.20 2.65
CA GLY A 127 16.20 0.83 3.15
C GLY A 127 15.81 0.70 4.63
N LYS A 128 15.93 -0.52 5.17
CA LYS A 128 15.54 -0.87 6.56
C LYS A 128 16.14 0.04 7.65
N ASN A 129 17.33 0.60 7.40
CA ASN A 129 18.03 1.48 8.35
C ASN A 129 17.88 2.98 8.02
N GLY A 130 16.91 3.35 7.18
CA GLY A 130 16.70 4.74 6.73
C GLY A 130 17.73 5.24 5.71
N GLN A 131 18.74 4.43 5.37
CA GLN A 131 19.74 4.73 4.34
C GLN A 131 19.12 4.78 2.95
N GLN A 132 19.64 5.65 2.09
CA GLN A 132 19.21 5.75 0.70
C GLN A 132 19.52 4.45 -0.05
N LEU A 133 18.53 3.93 -0.76
CA LEU A 133 18.67 2.78 -1.63
C LEU A 133 19.47 3.15 -2.88
N ALA A 134 20.13 2.15 -3.45
CA ALA A 134 20.70 2.29 -4.78
C ALA A 134 19.58 2.65 -5.80
N PRO A 135 19.89 3.44 -6.84
CA PRO A 135 18.89 3.84 -7.85
C PRO A 135 18.15 2.66 -8.51
N SER A 136 18.80 1.50 -8.63
CA SER A 136 18.17 0.26 -9.15
C SER A 136 17.13 -0.31 -8.19
N SER A 137 17.44 -0.39 -6.89
CA SER A 137 16.51 -0.85 -5.85
C SER A 137 15.35 0.13 -5.69
N HIS A 138 15.62 1.44 -5.70
CA HIS A 138 14.56 2.45 -5.67
C HIS A 138 13.65 2.36 -6.89
N LYS A 139 14.23 2.14 -8.09
CA LYS A 139 13.44 1.88 -9.31
C LYS A 139 12.52 0.69 -9.13
N ARG A 140 13.01 -0.43 -8.57
CA ARG A 140 12.21 -1.63 -8.34
C ARG A 140 11.02 -1.36 -7.43
N HIS A 141 11.24 -0.72 -6.28
CA HIS A 141 10.16 -0.36 -5.35
C HIS A 141 9.11 0.57 -6.01
N LEU A 142 9.56 1.57 -6.78
CA LEU A 142 8.66 2.46 -7.52
C LEU A 142 7.87 1.71 -8.59
N THR A 143 8.49 0.75 -9.29
CA THR A 143 7.79 -0.08 -10.27
C THR A 143 6.66 -0.88 -9.62
N ILE A 144 6.90 -1.50 -8.46
CA ILE A 144 5.88 -2.27 -7.75
C ILE A 144 4.74 -1.35 -7.29
N ALA A 145 5.05 -0.22 -6.66
CA ALA A 145 4.03 0.75 -6.23
C ALA A 145 3.15 1.22 -7.41
N ARG A 146 3.76 1.44 -8.58
CA ARG A 146 3.01 1.78 -9.81
C ARG A 146 2.15 0.62 -10.31
N MET A 147 2.60 -0.63 -10.20
CA MET A 147 1.81 -1.80 -10.58
C MET A 147 0.54 -1.90 -9.73
N ILE A 148 0.66 -1.68 -8.42
CA ILE A 148 -0.47 -1.67 -7.49
C ILE A 148 -1.49 -0.59 -7.89
N PHE A 149 -1.05 0.66 -8.08
CA PHE A 149 -1.97 1.73 -8.46
C PHE A 149 -2.50 1.59 -9.89
N LYS A 150 -1.75 0.94 -10.80
CA LYS A 150 -2.25 0.57 -12.12
C LYS A 150 -3.38 -0.45 -12.01
N TYR A 151 -3.19 -1.50 -11.21
CA TYR A 151 -4.21 -2.52 -10.93
C TYR A 151 -5.47 -1.88 -10.35
N ALA A 152 -5.33 -1.00 -9.34
CA ALA A 152 -6.46 -0.29 -8.76
C ALA A 152 -7.24 0.53 -9.80
N ASN A 153 -6.56 1.21 -10.73
CA ASN A 153 -7.23 1.99 -11.76
C ASN A 153 -7.92 1.11 -12.82
N GLN A 154 -7.34 -0.04 -13.16
CA GLN A 154 -7.85 -0.90 -14.23
C GLN A 154 -8.92 -1.88 -13.77
N GLU A 155 -8.70 -2.54 -12.63
CA GLU A 155 -9.55 -3.63 -12.15
C GLU A 155 -10.60 -3.14 -11.14
N LEU A 156 -10.31 -2.06 -10.41
CA LEU A 156 -11.19 -1.53 -9.35
C LEU A 156 -11.82 -0.18 -9.71
N GLY A 157 -11.58 0.33 -10.92
CA GLY A 157 -12.17 1.58 -11.41
C GLY A 157 -11.74 2.86 -10.67
N CYS A 158 -10.56 2.84 -10.02
CA CYS A 158 -10.02 4.03 -9.35
C CYS A 158 -9.41 5.05 -10.33
N ASP A 159 -9.23 6.32 -9.91
CA ASP A 159 -8.48 7.35 -10.67
C ASP A 159 -7.27 7.90 -9.86
N ILE A 160 -6.29 7.03 -9.59
CA ILE A 160 -5.08 7.45 -8.88
C ILE A 160 -4.08 8.05 -9.88
N ARG A 161 -3.74 9.33 -9.72
CA ARG A 161 -2.78 10.04 -10.56
C ARG A 161 -1.33 9.88 -10.08
N TYR A 162 -0.79 8.66 -10.21
CA TYR A 162 0.53 8.32 -9.65
C TYR A 162 1.74 8.51 -10.59
N ALA A 163 1.51 8.57 -11.91
CA ALA A 163 2.56 8.36 -12.91
C ALA A 163 3.72 9.37 -12.82
N VAL A 164 3.40 10.64 -12.52
CA VAL A 164 4.39 11.72 -12.40
C VAL A 164 5.13 11.63 -11.07
N ALA A 165 4.41 11.55 -9.95
CA ALA A 165 4.99 11.50 -8.61
C ALA A 165 5.90 10.27 -8.41
N LEU A 166 5.53 9.12 -8.97
CA LEU A 166 6.27 7.86 -8.86
C LEU A 166 7.11 7.54 -10.10
N ARG A 167 7.57 8.54 -10.85
CA ARG A 167 8.45 8.33 -12.02
C ARG A 167 9.74 7.60 -11.65
N SER A 168 10.22 6.67 -12.47
CA SER A 168 11.49 5.99 -12.23
C SER A 168 12.68 6.96 -12.07
N PRO A 169 13.72 6.60 -11.31
CA PRO A 169 14.98 7.33 -11.28
C PRO A 169 15.57 7.48 -12.70
N SER A 170 16.35 8.54 -12.93
CA SER A 170 16.91 8.80 -14.25
C SER A 170 17.86 7.69 -14.69
N ALA A 171 17.86 7.37 -15.99
CA ALA A 171 18.79 6.39 -16.55
C ALA A 171 20.26 6.77 -16.28
N ARG A 172 20.57 8.07 -16.25
CA ARG A 172 21.89 8.60 -15.91
C ARG A 172 22.30 8.22 -14.48
N ALA A 173 21.42 8.40 -13.49
CA ALA A 173 21.74 8.07 -12.10
C ALA A 173 22.02 6.57 -11.91
N ILE A 174 21.26 5.71 -12.60
CA ILE A 174 21.49 4.25 -12.58
C ILE A 174 22.84 3.90 -13.21
N ARG A 175 23.16 4.49 -14.37
CA ARG A 175 24.44 4.26 -15.07
C ARG A 175 25.63 4.76 -14.24
N GLN A 176 25.52 5.96 -13.67
CA GLN A 176 26.56 6.53 -12.81
C GLN A 176 26.85 5.61 -11.64
N ARG A 177 25.82 5.13 -10.92
CA ARG A 177 26.03 4.21 -9.81
C ARG A 177 26.66 2.89 -10.25
N ARG A 178 26.26 2.35 -11.41
CA ARG A 178 26.86 1.13 -11.96
C ARG A 178 28.36 1.32 -12.21
N ASN A 179 28.75 2.48 -12.73
CA ASN A 179 30.15 2.80 -12.98
C ASN A 179 30.93 3.01 -11.67
N GLU A 180 30.35 3.69 -10.67
CA GLU A 180 30.97 3.89 -9.35
C GLU A 180 31.24 2.59 -8.60
N VAL A 181 30.31 1.62 -8.69
CA VAL A 181 30.46 0.32 -8.03
C VAL A 181 31.47 -0.57 -8.77
N GLY A 182 31.69 -0.34 -10.06
CA GLY A 182 32.57 -1.16 -10.90
C GLY A 182 32.00 -2.56 -11.19
N GLU A 183 32.77 -3.37 -11.91
CA GLU A 183 32.46 -4.78 -12.12
C GLU A 183 32.68 -5.56 -10.82
N ARG A 184 31.68 -6.37 -10.44
CA ARG A 184 31.78 -7.30 -9.31
C ARG A 184 32.37 -8.63 -9.77
N LEU A 185 33.53 -8.57 -10.42
CA LEU A 185 34.28 -9.74 -10.85
C LEU A 185 35.50 -9.90 -9.93
N PHE A 186 35.67 -11.09 -9.37
CA PHE A 186 36.91 -11.44 -8.68
C PHE A 186 37.96 -11.77 -9.74
N THR A 187 39.14 -11.20 -9.61
CA THR A 187 40.31 -11.60 -10.38
C THR A 187 40.77 -13.00 -9.98
N ALA A 188 41.55 -13.66 -10.85
CA ALA A 188 42.09 -14.98 -10.56
C ALA A 188 42.92 -15.01 -9.26
N ASP A 189 43.65 -13.93 -8.97
CA ASP A 189 44.46 -13.82 -7.75
C ASP A 189 43.59 -13.66 -6.50
N GLU A 190 42.51 -12.90 -6.58
CA GLU A 190 41.54 -12.77 -5.48
C GLU A 190 40.81 -14.09 -5.18
N ILE A 191 40.44 -14.85 -6.23
CA ILE A 191 39.85 -16.19 -6.06
C ILE A 191 40.87 -17.12 -5.39
N ARG A 192 42.13 -17.13 -5.85
CA ARG A 192 43.19 -17.93 -5.22
C ARG A 192 43.44 -17.55 -3.77
N ALA A 193 43.41 -16.26 -3.44
CA ALA A 193 43.53 -15.76 -2.07
C ALA A 193 42.35 -16.23 -1.19
N LEU A 194 41.12 -16.15 -1.71
CA LEU A 194 39.92 -16.65 -1.02
C LEU A 194 39.99 -18.16 -0.74
N VAL A 195 40.40 -18.95 -1.73
CA VAL A 195 40.57 -20.41 -1.58
C VAL A 195 41.62 -20.75 -0.52
N LYS A 196 42.71 -19.97 -0.44
CA LYS A 196 43.77 -20.17 0.56
C LYS A 196 43.29 -19.82 1.98
N ALA A 197 42.45 -18.80 2.13
CA ALA A 197 41.93 -18.34 3.42
C ALA A 197 40.66 -19.09 3.89
N ALA A 198 39.99 -19.82 2.99
CA ALA A 198 38.73 -20.50 3.30
C ALA A 198 38.92 -21.74 4.19
N LYS A 199 37.97 -21.93 5.12
CA LYS A 199 37.83 -23.17 5.90
C LYS A 199 37.49 -24.35 4.96
N PRO A 200 37.78 -25.61 5.35
CA PRO A 200 37.65 -26.78 4.47
C PRO A 200 36.29 -26.91 3.75
N GLN A 201 35.18 -26.67 4.44
CA GLN A 201 33.83 -26.73 3.87
C GLN A 201 33.59 -25.65 2.79
N LEU A 202 34.02 -24.42 3.04
CA LEU A 202 33.88 -23.31 2.10
C LEU A 202 34.86 -23.46 0.92
N ARG A 203 36.06 -24.01 1.18
CA ARG A 203 37.04 -24.30 0.14
C ARG A 203 36.52 -25.34 -0.85
N ALA A 204 35.84 -26.39 -0.38
CA ALA A 204 35.18 -27.36 -1.24
C ALA A 204 34.06 -26.72 -2.08
N ALA A 205 33.23 -25.85 -1.48
CA ALA A 205 32.18 -25.12 -2.20
C ALA A 205 32.74 -24.17 -3.28
N LEU A 206 33.88 -23.52 -3.03
CA LEU A 206 34.55 -22.63 -4.00
C LEU A 206 35.18 -23.38 -5.18
N LEU A 207 35.53 -24.66 -5.03
CA LEU A 207 36.20 -25.47 -6.05
C LEU A 207 35.24 -26.38 -6.85
N ASN A 208 33.98 -26.50 -6.45
CA ASN A 208 32.97 -27.40 -7.03
C ASN A 208 31.96 -26.71 -7.97
N ASN A 209 32.17 -25.43 -8.32
CA ASN A 209 31.44 -24.74 -9.39
C ASN A 209 32.27 -24.70 -10.67
#